data_AF-A0A226BW93-F1
#
_entry.id   AF-A0A226BW93-F1
#
_cell.length_a   1.000
_cell.length_b   1.000
_cell.length_c   1.000
_cell.angle_alpha   90.00
_cell.angle_beta   90.00
_cell.angle_gamma   90.00
#
_symmetry.space_group_name_H-M   'P 1'
#
loop_
_entity.id
_entity.type
_entity.pdbx_description
1 polymer ?
#
loop_
_entity_poly.entity_id
_entity_poly.type
_entity_poly.pdbx_seq_one_letter_code
_entity_poly.pdbx_strand_id
1 'polypeptide(L)'
;MENVIEKIAKKDKCVGCGICVTVCPKDFLEMDFNFNGEYNPRAVDEKKCINCAKCLHVCTFFQDNKHFLSYNKFNCVNGVNYNKYLGYYLNNYAGYVVDDEIRTNSASGGITTWLLEKMVQKELVDYVIIVKPNDDPEKLYKYQIIDQTKDIKKGSKSVYYPVELSEVLNKVLNKSGRYAIVGLPCFLNGIELAKKQNKLFKERIIYMIGLTCGQLKNKHFTLYLAQKAGIEGELKKIIYRGKDFKKPANNYYFTFINQQGSENHLYFKKDVSTTWVNRWFSINACNYCDDVFAELADVSLMDAWLPNYIKDSKGTNLLIVRNPEIENVLEEGEKEREIKLDKVKTKDVIRSQNGVIDFKRNQLPYRLKLNRTNNTNKIVYNPLTLKEVQYKQEMQELSKVLFRENFHDMSYKLDVKSFDIEMSDILKKVHRVNKVKRISLIPKRVLKKIKTISFNILL
;
A
#
# COMPACT_ATOMS: atom_id res chain seq x y z
N MET A 1 -17.88 -25.94 -2.65
CA MET A 1 -18.39 -24.67 -3.23
C MET A 1 -17.23 -23.90 -3.85
N GLU A 2 -17.43 -23.29 -5.02
CA GLU A 2 -16.42 -22.40 -5.62
C GLU A 2 -16.76 -20.94 -5.31
N ASN A 3 -16.29 -20.48 -4.15
CA ASN A 3 -16.45 -19.09 -3.72
C ASN A 3 -15.13 -18.52 -3.18
N VAL A 4 -15.12 -17.20 -2.95
CA VAL A 4 -13.94 -16.46 -2.47
C VAL A 4 -13.45 -16.92 -1.10
N ILE A 5 -14.34 -17.41 -0.23
CA ILE A 5 -13.96 -17.93 1.09
C ILE A 5 -13.07 -19.17 0.91
N GLU A 6 -13.54 -20.16 0.15
CA GLU A 6 -12.83 -21.44 -0.03
C GLU A 6 -11.53 -21.31 -0.84
N LYS A 7 -11.54 -20.54 -1.93
CA LYS A 7 -10.38 -20.48 -2.85
C LYS A 7 -9.34 -19.45 -2.44
N ILE A 8 -9.72 -18.40 -1.69
CA ILE A 8 -8.84 -17.26 -1.38
C ILE A 8 -8.67 -17.06 0.12
N ALA A 9 -9.74 -16.87 0.89
CA ALA A 9 -9.65 -16.53 2.31
C ALA A 9 -9.04 -17.66 3.15
N LYS A 10 -9.57 -18.89 3.02
CA LYS A 10 -9.02 -20.09 3.72
C LYS A 10 -7.60 -20.45 3.30
N LYS A 11 -7.13 -19.94 2.16
CA LYS A 11 -5.74 -20.10 1.68
C LYS A 11 -4.83 -18.95 2.10
N ASP A 12 -5.30 -18.04 2.94
CA ASP A 12 -4.57 -16.87 3.43
C ASP A 12 -4.01 -15.99 2.27
N LYS A 13 -4.83 -15.82 1.22
CA LYS A 13 -4.53 -14.97 0.05
C LYS A 13 -5.44 -13.74 -0.07
N CYS A 14 -6.28 -13.50 0.93
CA CYS A 14 -7.17 -12.34 0.95
C CYS A 14 -6.41 -11.07 1.32
N VAL A 15 -6.73 -9.95 0.65
CA VAL A 15 -6.26 -8.60 1.03
C VAL A 15 -7.29 -7.78 1.80
N GLY A 16 -8.48 -8.32 2.01
CA GLY A 16 -9.54 -7.67 2.78
C GLY A 16 -10.23 -6.50 2.09
N CYS A 17 -10.19 -6.41 0.75
CA CYS A 17 -10.72 -5.24 0.05
C CYS A 17 -12.26 -5.09 0.04
N GLY A 18 -13.03 -6.13 0.39
CA GLY A 18 -14.49 -6.05 0.45
C GLY A 18 -15.26 -6.10 -0.87
N ILE A 19 -14.60 -6.01 -2.04
CA ILE A 19 -15.28 -5.93 -3.35
C ILE A 19 -16.15 -7.17 -3.64
N CYS A 20 -15.71 -8.35 -3.19
CA CYS A 20 -16.44 -9.60 -3.33
C CYS A 20 -17.80 -9.61 -2.62
N VAL A 21 -17.94 -8.82 -1.54
CA VAL A 21 -19.21 -8.64 -0.80
C VAL A 21 -20.19 -7.87 -1.66
N THR A 22 -19.78 -6.72 -2.19
CA THR A 22 -20.65 -5.86 -3.01
C THR A 22 -21.14 -6.53 -4.30
N VAL A 23 -20.32 -7.33 -4.97
CA VAL A 23 -20.74 -8.00 -6.22
C VAL A 23 -21.56 -9.27 -5.99
N CYS A 24 -21.73 -9.69 -4.73
CA CYS A 24 -22.50 -10.88 -4.41
C CYS A 24 -23.99 -10.60 -4.62
N PRO A 25 -24.70 -11.29 -5.53
CA PRO A 25 -26.10 -10.99 -5.84
C PRO A 25 -27.10 -11.52 -4.80
N LYS A 26 -26.62 -12.15 -3.72
CA LYS A 26 -27.46 -12.85 -2.72
C LYS A 26 -27.10 -12.48 -1.28
N ASP A 27 -26.28 -11.44 -1.08
CA ASP A 27 -25.82 -11.01 0.24
C ASP A 27 -25.31 -12.18 1.11
N PHE A 28 -24.59 -13.10 0.45
CA PHE A 28 -24.02 -14.29 1.08
C PHE A 28 -22.79 -13.93 1.95
N LEU A 29 -22.13 -12.82 1.63
CA LEU A 29 -20.85 -12.43 2.21
C LEU A 29 -20.97 -11.14 3.01
N GLU A 30 -20.20 -11.03 4.09
CA GLU A 30 -19.90 -9.77 4.77
C GLU A 30 -18.41 -9.70 5.13
N MET A 31 -17.89 -8.49 5.38
CA MET A 31 -16.49 -8.32 5.80
C MET A 31 -16.37 -8.29 7.32
N ASP A 32 -15.44 -9.06 7.85
CA ASP A 32 -15.13 -9.09 9.28
C ASP A 32 -13.64 -9.30 9.53
N PHE A 33 -13.18 -9.00 10.74
CA PHE A 33 -11.82 -9.33 11.16
C PHE A 33 -11.70 -10.81 11.48
N ASN A 34 -10.67 -11.45 10.94
CA ASN A 34 -10.25 -12.77 11.40
C ASN A 34 -9.46 -12.65 12.73
N PHE A 35 -9.09 -13.79 13.30
CA PHE A 35 -8.31 -13.87 14.55
C PHE A 35 -6.88 -13.29 14.45
N ASN A 36 -6.37 -12.98 13.25
CA ASN A 36 -5.11 -12.27 13.04
C ASN A 36 -5.32 -10.76 12.85
N GLY A 37 -6.54 -10.24 13.02
CA GLY A 37 -6.86 -8.83 12.81
C GLY A 37 -6.80 -8.42 11.33
N GLU A 38 -7.11 -9.33 10.41
CA GLU A 38 -7.15 -9.09 8.97
C GLU A 38 -8.59 -9.13 8.48
N TYR A 39 -8.99 -8.20 7.61
CA TYR A 39 -10.32 -8.25 7.00
C TYR A 39 -10.44 -9.46 6.06
N ASN A 40 -11.47 -10.28 6.27
CA ASN A 40 -11.82 -11.42 5.43
C ASN A 40 -13.34 -11.46 5.16
N PRO A 41 -13.77 -11.97 4.00
CA PRO A 41 -15.17 -12.27 3.79
C PRO A 41 -15.58 -13.46 4.66
N ARG A 42 -16.71 -13.34 5.36
CA ARG A 42 -17.38 -14.44 6.07
C ARG A 42 -18.76 -14.70 5.48
N ALA A 43 -19.21 -15.95 5.59
CA ALA A 43 -20.55 -16.33 5.17
C ALA A 43 -21.57 -15.82 6.20
N VAL A 44 -22.60 -15.13 5.74
CA VAL A 44 -23.75 -14.73 6.59
C VAL A 44 -24.67 -15.94 6.79
N ASP A 45 -24.97 -16.64 5.70
CA ASP A 45 -25.75 -17.89 5.68
C ASP A 45 -25.26 -18.73 4.49
N GLU A 46 -24.71 -19.92 4.78
CA GLU A 46 -24.15 -20.81 3.77
C GLU A 46 -25.16 -21.19 2.67
N LYS A 47 -26.47 -21.21 2.99
CA LYS A 47 -27.53 -21.57 2.05
C LYS A 47 -27.78 -20.52 0.97
N LYS A 48 -27.35 -19.27 1.19
CA LYS A 48 -27.51 -18.17 0.21
C LYS A 48 -26.56 -18.27 -0.98
N CYS A 49 -25.48 -19.05 -0.87
CA CYS A 49 -24.50 -19.16 -1.95
C CYS A 49 -25.06 -19.99 -3.13
N ILE A 50 -25.32 -19.31 -4.25
CA ILE A 50 -25.77 -19.93 -5.51
C ILE A 50 -24.62 -20.40 -6.43
N ASN A 51 -23.38 -20.48 -5.91
CA ASN A 51 -22.19 -20.92 -6.67
C ASN A 51 -21.93 -20.20 -8.01
N CYS A 52 -22.33 -18.93 -8.14
CA CYS A 52 -22.17 -18.16 -9.38
C CYS A 52 -20.75 -17.64 -9.68
N ALA A 53 -19.77 -17.91 -8.80
CA ALA A 53 -18.37 -17.49 -8.90
C ALA A 53 -18.06 -15.98 -9.08
N LYS A 54 -19.06 -15.08 -9.11
CA LYS A 54 -18.86 -13.62 -9.25
C LYS A 54 -17.86 -13.03 -8.24
N CYS A 55 -17.95 -13.47 -6.98
CA CYS A 55 -17.05 -13.08 -5.89
C CYS A 55 -15.57 -13.47 -6.16
N LEU A 56 -15.32 -14.54 -6.91
CA LEU A 56 -13.98 -14.97 -7.31
C LEU A 56 -13.45 -14.13 -8.46
N HIS A 57 -14.28 -13.84 -9.46
CA HIS A 57 -13.86 -13.11 -10.66
C HIS A 57 -13.55 -11.62 -10.43
N VAL A 58 -13.86 -11.07 -9.26
CA VAL A 58 -13.39 -9.75 -8.81
C VAL A 58 -12.15 -9.81 -7.92
N CYS A 59 -11.68 -11.00 -7.55
CA CYS A 59 -10.54 -11.15 -6.67
C CYS A 59 -9.22 -11.10 -7.46
N THR A 60 -8.38 -10.12 -7.12
CA THR A 60 -7.03 -9.95 -7.68
C THR A 60 -6.13 -11.18 -7.55
N PHE A 61 -6.38 -12.07 -6.59
CA PHE A 61 -5.56 -13.28 -6.37
C PHE A 61 -6.18 -14.56 -6.94
N PHE A 62 -7.29 -14.44 -7.68
CA PHE A 62 -7.90 -15.58 -8.36
C PHE A 62 -7.35 -15.77 -9.78
N GLN A 63 -7.18 -14.69 -10.55
CA GLN A 63 -6.63 -14.72 -11.91
C GLN A 63 -5.61 -13.60 -12.09
N ASP A 64 -4.48 -13.90 -12.74
CA ASP A 64 -3.49 -12.89 -13.14
C ASP A 64 -3.82 -12.35 -14.54
N ASN A 65 -4.50 -11.20 -14.59
CA ASN A 65 -4.88 -10.54 -15.83
C ASN A 65 -4.52 -9.04 -15.84
N LYS A 66 -3.72 -8.59 -14.87
CA LYS A 66 -3.38 -7.17 -14.68
C LYS A 66 -2.76 -6.55 -15.94
N HIS A 67 -1.86 -7.27 -16.61
CA HIS A 67 -1.25 -6.80 -17.86
C HIS A 67 -2.29 -6.55 -18.96
N PHE A 68 -3.26 -7.45 -19.11
CA PHE A 68 -4.34 -7.28 -20.10
C PHE A 68 -5.27 -6.11 -19.71
N LEU A 69 -5.56 -5.95 -18.42
CA LEU A 69 -6.34 -4.82 -17.92
C LEU A 69 -5.64 -3.48 -18.19
N SER A 70 -4.35 -3.36 -17.90
CA SER A 70 -3.60 -2.13 -18.09
C SER A 70 -3.39 -1.80 -19.57
N TYR A 71 -3.14 -2.83 -20.40
CA TYR A 71 -3.11 -2.70 -21.86
C TYR A 71 -4.43 -2.12 -22.39
N ASN A 72 -5.57 -2.74 -22.08
CA ASN A 72 -6.87 -2.26 -22.57
C ASN A 72 -7.21 -0.86 -22.07
N LYS A 73 -6.78 -0.50 -20.86
CA LYS A 73 -7.07 0.80 -20.27
C LYS A 73 -6.22 1.92 -20.88
N PHE A 74 -4.94 1.68 -21.14
CA PHE A 74 -3.99 2.76 -21.44
C PHE A 74 -3.31 2.69 -22.81
N ASN A 75 -3.32 1.56 -23.53
CA ASN A 75 -2.54 1.41 -24.76
C ASN A 75 -2.93 2.38 -25.89
N CYS A 76 -4.16 2.89 -25.89
CA CYS A 76 -4.65 3.85 -26.87
C CYS A 76 -4.56 5.31 -26.41
N VAL A 77 -3.97 5.58 -25.24
CA VAL A 77 -3.76 6.95 -24.76
C VAL A 77 -2.64 7.60 -25.59
N ASN A 78 -2.93 8.75 -26.19
CA ASN A 78 -1.96 9.46 -27.03
C ASN A 78 -0.70 9.84 -26.22
N GLY A 79 0.49 9.59 -26.77
CA GLY A 79 1.77 9.92 -26.12
C GLY A 79 2.16 9.00 -24.96
N VAL A 80 1.40 7.93 -24.67
CA VAL A 80 1.73 7.00 -23.59
C VAL A 80 2.98 6.18 -23.93
N ASN A 81 3.83 6.00 -22.94
CA ASN A 81 5.00 5.14 -22.97
C ASN A 81 4.75 3.88 -22.13
N TYR A 82 5.50 2.82 -22.40
CA TYR A 82 5.52 1.63 -21.55
C TYR A 82 6.92 1.39 -20.99
N ASN A 83 7.00 1.11 -19.69
CA ASN A 83 8.22 0.62 -19.05
C ASN A 83 7.92 -0.63 -18.23
N LYS A 84 8.77 -1.65 -18.34
CA LYS A 84 8.62 -2.93 -17.62
C LYS A 84 8.48 -2.82 -16.10
N TYR A 85 8.92 -1.72 -15.50
CA TYR A 85 8.74 -1.46 -14.07
C TYR A 85 7.53 -0.58 -13.76
N LEU A 86 7.32 0.51 -14.49
CA LEU A 86 6.25 1.48 -14.16
C LEU A 86 4.88 1.09 -14.75
N GLY A 87 4.87 0.17 -15.73
CA GLY A 87 3.73 -0.04 -16.61
C GLY A 87 3.62 1.08 -17.64
N TYR A 88 2.40 1.41 -18.04
CA TYR A 88 2.10 2.57 -18.88
C TYR A 88 2.32 3.89 -18.12
N TYR A 89 2.76 4.95 -18.80
CA TYR A 89 2.86 6.29 -18.25
C TYR A 89 2.94 7.35 -19.36
N LEU A 90 2.40 8.54 -19.11
CA LEU A 90 2.60 9.75 -19.91
C LEU A 90 3.85 10.47 -19.43
N ASN A 91 3.79 10.99 -18.21
CA ASN A 91 4.88 11.74 -17.58
C ASN A 91 5.12 11.27 -16.15
N ASN A 92 6.31 11.62 -15.64
CA ASN A 92 6.67 11.39 -14.25
C ASN A 92 7.12 12.71 -13.63
N TYR A 93 6.65 12.98 -12.41
CA TYR A 93 6.95 14.22 -11.70
C TYR A 93 7.42 13.97 -10.28
N ALA A 94 8.23 14.86 -9.73
CA ALA A 94 8.38 15.02 -8.30
C ALA A 94 7.85 16.40 -7.91
N GLY A 95 7.04 16.51 -6.87
CA GLY A 95 6.40 17.78 -6.56
C GLY A 95 5.65 17.85 -5.25
N TYR A 96 5.18 19.05 -4.94
CA TYR A 96 4.45 19.35 -3.71
C TYR A 96 3.51 20.54 -3.89
N VAL A 97 2.51 20.63 -3.02
CA VAL A 97 1.59 21.76 -2.93
C VAL A 97 2.29 22.94 -2.26
N VAL A 98 2.06 24.14 -2.79
CA VAL A 98 2.62 25.40 -2.27
C VAL A 98 1.96 25.80 -0.96
N ASP A 99 0.66 25.51 -0.79
CA ASP A 99 -0.06 25.65 0.48
C ASP A 99 0.62 24.85 1.59
N ASP A 100 1.08 25.58 2.62
CA ASP A 100 1.87 24.99 3.69
C ASP A 100 1.04 24.18 4.70
N GLU A 101 -0.25 24.52 4.88
CA GLU A 101 -1.17 23.77 5.74
C GLU A 101 -1.40 22.39 5.13
N ILE A 102 -1.75 22.34 3.84
CA ILE A 102 -1.98 21.09 3.11
C ILE A 102 -0.70 20.25 3.11
N ARG A 103 0.42 20.87 2.74
CA ARG A 103 1.70 20.15 2.65
C ARG A 103 2.09 19.60 4.01
N THR A 104 2.07 20.39 5.08
CA THR A 104 2.41 19.96 6.44
C THR A 104 1.47 18.85 6.95
N ASN A 105 0.17 18.96 6.68
CA ASN A 105 -0.81 17.98 7.13
C ASN A 105 -0.84 16.68 6.28
N SER A 106 -0.10 16.61 5.19
CA SER A 106 -0.03 15.42 4.32
C SER A 106 1.05 14.41 4.74
N ALA A 107 1.02 13.20 4.18
CA ALA A 107 2.11 12.22 4.36
C ALA A 107 3.42 12.64 3.67
N SER A 108 3.31 13.40 2.58
CA SER A 108 4.39 13.66 1.63
C SER A 108 4.28 15.11 1.11
N GLY A 109 4.23 15.35 -0.20
CA GLY A 109 4.08 16.69 -0.78
C GLY A 109 2.66 17.27 -0.84
N GLY A 110 1.62 16.52 -0.45
CA GLY A 110 0.22 17.00 -0.43
C GLY A 110 -0.55 16.89 -1.76
N ILE A 111 0.09 16.42 -2.84
CA ILE A 111 -0.51 16.45 -4.19
C ILE A 111 -1.78 15.60 -4.29
N THR A 112 -1.88 14.48 -3.55
CA THR A 112 -3.12 13.67 -3.56
C THR A 112 -4.33 14.47 -3.07
N THR A 113 -4.21 15.19 -1.95
CA THR A 113 -5.29 15.98 -1.37
C THR A 113 -5.67 17.11 -2.32
N TRP A 114 -4.68 17.87 -2.80
CA TRP A 114 -4.88 18.96 -3.74
C TRP A 114 -5.53 18.50 -5.06
N LEU A 115 -5.10 17.37 -5.62
CA LEU A 115 -5.66 16.85 -6.86
C LEU A 115 -7.14 16.50 -6.70
N LEU A 116 -7.51 15.84 -5.60
CA LEU A 116 -8.91 15.50 -5.32
C LEU A 116 -9.77 16.75 -5.11
N GLU A 117 -9.25 17.76 -4.40
CA GLU A 117 -9.94 19.05 -4.26
C GLU A 117 -10.15 19.72 -5.62
N LYS A 118 -9.14 19.72 -6.49
CA LYS A 118 -9.25 20.27 -7.85
C LYS A 118 -10.23 19.51 -8.73
N MET A 119 -10.26 18.19 -8.66
CA MET A 119 -11.21 17.39 -9.41
C MET A 119 -12.66 17.68 -9.02
N VAL A 120 -12.93 17.98 -7.75
CA VAL A 120 -14.26 18.40 -7.29
C VAL A 120 -14.55 19.86 -7.71
N GLN A 121 -13.61 20.78 -7.51
CA GLN A 121 -13.77 22.21 -7.86
C GLN A 121 -13.98 22.44 -9.36
N LYS A 122 -13.28 21.67 -10.20
CA LYS A 122 -13.42 21.71 -11.67
C LYS A 122 -14.57 20.84 -12.17
N GLU A 123 -15.39 20.29 -11.26
CA GLU A 123 -16.53 19.45 -11.58
C GLU A 123 -16.16 18.26 -12.49
N LEU A 124 -14.98 17.67 -12.30
CA LEU A 124 -14.58 16.42 -12.98
C LEU A 124 -15.21 15.20 -12.32
N VAL A 125 -15.48 15.30 -11.03
CA VAL A 125 -16.18 14.31 -10.22
C VAL A 125 -17.12 14.99 -9.25
N ASP A 126 -18.19 14.28 -8.89
CA ASP A 126 -19.17 14.73 -7.91
C ASP A 126 -18.81 14.22 -6.50
N TYR A 127 -18.04 13.12 -6.44
CA TYR A 127 -17.68 12.45 -5.19
C TYR A 127 -16.24 11.94 -5.21
N VAL A 128 -15.58 11.94 -4.06
CA VAL A 128 -14.30 11.25 -3.84
C VAL A 128 -14.43 10.16 -2.78
N ILE A 129 -13.83 9.01 -3.03
CA ILE A 129 -13.81 7.86 -2.13
C ILE A 129 -12.41 7.75 -1.53
N ILE A 130 -12.30 8.06 -0.24
CA ILE A 130 -11.03 8.12 0.50
C ILE A 130 -11.15 7.40 1.84
N VAL A 131 -10.02 7.05 2.44
CA VAL A 131 -9.97 6.52 3.80
C VAL A 131 -9.96 7.67 4.79
N LYS A 132 -10.77 7.56 5.85
CA LYS A 132 -10.82 8.54 6.95
C LYS A 132 -10.77 7.83 8.31
N PRO A 133 -10.31 8.55 9.36
CA PRO A 133 -10.52 8.10 10.74
C PRO A 133 -11.99 7.81 10.99
N ASN A 134 -12.24 6.85 11.87
CA ASN A 134 -13.57 6.42 12.27
C ASN A 134 -13.61 6.31 13.79
N ASP A 135 -14.76 6.65 14.38
CA ASP A 135 -14.90 6.74 15.83
C ASP A 135 -15.08 5.38 16.52
N ASP A 136 -15.26 4.31 15.74
CA ASP A 136 -15.28 2.93 16.23
C ASP A 136 -13.86 2.49 16.62
N PRO A 137 -13.57 2.22 17.90
CA PRO A 137 -12.25 1.80 18.35
C PRO A 137 -11.83 0.44 17.76
N GLU A 138 -12.80 -0.39 17.36
CA GLU A 138 -12.52 -1.67 16.71
C GLU A 138 -12.16 -1.52 15.24
N LYS A 139 -12.55 -0.40 14.62
CA LYS A 139 -12.34 -0.06 13.21
C LYS A 139 -11.87 1.38 13.06
N LEU A 140 -10.63 1.66 13.49
CA LEU A 140 -10.05 3.01 13.55
C LEU A 140 -10.08 3.81 12.24
N TYR A 141 -10.18 3.12 11.09
CA TYR A 141 -10.25 3.72 9.77
C TYR A 141 -11.26 2.99 8.89
N LYS A 142 -11.93 3.74 8.02
CA LYS A 142 -12.80 3.17 6.97
C LYS A 142 -12.81 4.04 5.72
N TYR A 143 -13.23 3.46 4.59
CA TYR A 143 -13.54 4.23 3.40
C TYR A 143 -14.80 5.07 3.59
N GLN A 144 -14.81 6.29 3.09
CA GLN A 144 -15.94 7.20 3.10
C GLN A 144 -16.08 7.90 1.73
N ILE A 145 -17.31 8.27 1.40
CA ILE A 145 -17.64 9.10 0.22
C ILE A 145 -17.71 10.56 0.69
N ILE A 146 -17.03 11.45 -0.01
CA ILE A 146 -16.95 12.87 0.30
C ILE A 146 -17.42 13.66 -0.92
N ASP A 147 -18.28 14.65 -0.71
CA ASP A 147 -18.78 15.60 -1.71
C ASP A 147 -18.36 17.06 -1.43
N GLN A 148 -17.74 17.34 -0.27
CA GLN A 148 -17.26 18.66 0.09
C GLN A 148 -15.74 18.69 0.17
N THR A 149 -15.11 19.61 -0.58
CA THR A 149 -13.65 19.78 -0.66
C THR A 149 -12.99 19.90 0.72
N LYS A 150 -13.59 20.69 1.63
CA LYS A 150 -13.09 20.89 3.01
C LYS A 150 -12.96 19.61 3.82
N ASP A 151 -13.67 18.54 3.47
CA ASP A 151 -13.64 17.26 4.18
C ASP A 151 -12.60 16.29 3.60
N ILE A 152 -12.05 16.56 2.42
CA ILE A 152 -11.01 15.75 1.78
C ILE A 152 -9.75 15.77 2.65
N LYS A 153 -9.37 16.93 3.19
CA LYS A 153 -8.18 17.06 4.04
C LYS A 153 -8.23 16.20 5.30
N LYS A 154 -9.42 15.83 5.79
CA LYS A 154 -9.61 14.93 6.95
C LYS A 154 -9.18 13.49 6.67
N GLY A 155 -9.08 13.08 5.41
CA GLY A 155 -8.52 11.80 4.98
C GLY A 155 -7.05 11.87 4.56
N SER A 156 -6.37 13.00 4.83
CA SER A 156 -4.94 13.14 4.52
C SER A 156 -4.08 12.20 5.38
N LYS A 157 -2.86 11.96 4.90
CA LYS A 157 -1.84 11.06 5.45
C LYS A 157 -2.04 9.58 5.09
N SER A 158 -0.97 8.80 5.24
CA SER A 158 -1.01 7.36 4.98
C SER A 158 -1.67 6.62 6.13
N VAL A 159 -2.41 5.56 5.81
CA VAL A 159 -3.03 4.66 6.77
C VAL A 159 -2.41 3.27 6.61
N TYR A 160 -1.77 2.77 7.66
CA TYR A 160 -1.17 1.42 7.69
C TYR A 160 -2.03 0.46 8.53
N TYR A 161 -3.34 0.50 8.30
CA TYR A 161 -4.37 -0.27 8.99
C TYR A 161 -5.26 -0.99 7.97
N PRO A 162 -5.87 -2.15 8.29
CA PRO A 162 -6.85 -2.77 7.41
C PRO A 162 -8.06 -1.87 7.15
N VAL A 163 -8.45 -1.73 5.88
CA VAL A 163 -9.65 -1.00 5.44
C VAL A 163 -10.31 -1.76 4.28
N GLU A 164 -11.60 -1.55 4.07
CA GLU A 164 -12.38 -2.31 3.09
C GLU A 164 -13.41 -1.40 2.37
N LEU A 165 -13.85 -1.80 1.17
CA LEU A 165 -14.62 -0.96 0.23
C LEU A 165 -16.12 -1.28 0.15
N SER A 166 -16.61 -2.34 0.76
CA SER A 166 -17.95 -2.89 0.51
C SER A 166 -19.06 -1.88 0.78
N GLU A 167 -19.00 -1.16 1.91
CA GLU A 167 -19.98 -0.12 2.26
C GLU A 167 -20.03 1.00 1.21
N VAL A 168 -18.87 1.53 0.80
CA VAL A 168 -18.81 2.63 -0.16
C VAL A 168 -19.16 2.19 -1.58
N LEU A 169 -18.81 0.97 -1.99
CA LEU A 169 -19.18 0.46 -3.31
C LEU A 169 -20.68 0.15 -3.40
N ASN A 170 -21.31 -0.32 -2.31
CA ASN A 170 -22.77 -0.42 -2.26
C ASN A 170 -23.42 0.96 -2.45
N LYS A 171 -22.87 2.02 -1.85
CA LYS A 171 -23.36 3.39 -2.08
C LYS A 171 -23.14 3.84 -3.52
N VAL A 172 -22.01 3.52 -4.16
CA VAL A 172 -21.78 3.82 -5.58
C VAL A 172 -22.82 3.16 -6.49
N LEU A 173 -23.34 1.97 -6.15
CA LEU A 173 -24.41 1.32 -6.91
C LEU A 173 -25.76 2.03 -6.75
N ASN A 174 -26.02 2.64 -5.59
CA ASN A 174 -27.32 3.23 -5.26
C ASN A 174 -27.38 4.76 -5.43
N LYS A 175 -26.23 5.43 -5.57
CA LYS A 175 -26.12 6.87 -5.78
C LYS A 175 -25.45 7.16 -7.12
N SER A 176 -26.17 7.85 -8.00
CA SER A 176 -25.63 8.31 -9.28
C SER A 176 -24.58 9.41 -9.06
N GLY A 177 -23.64 9.51 -9.99
CA GLY A 177 -22.58 10.51 -9.98
C GLY A 177 -21.26 9.94 -10.47
N ARG A 178 -20.29 10.83 -10.67
CA ARG A 178 -18.91 10.54 -11.05
C ARG A 178 -18.05 10.51 -9.79
N TYR A 179 -17.30 9.43 -9.65
CA TYR A 179 -16.49 9.14 -8.48
C TYR A 179 -15.01 9.09 -8.86
N ALA A 180 -14.16 9.73 -8.06
CA ALA A 180 -12.75 9.38 -7.96
C ALA A 180 -12.53 8.49 -6.74
N ILE A 181 -11.68 7.48 -6.85
CA ILE A 181 -11.33 6.59 -5.73
C ILE A 181 -9.83 6.54 -5.49
N VAL A 182 -9.42 6.72 -4.23
CA VAL A 182 -8.03 6.49 -3.82
C VAL A 182 -7.87 5.05 -3.37
N GLY A 183 -6.91 4.32 -3.94
CA GLY A 183 -6.74 2.90 -3.64
C GLY A 183 -5.31 2.40 -3.72
N LEU A 184 -5.10 1.27 -3.05
CA LEU A 184 -3.90 0.46 -3.21
C LEU A 184 -3.98 -0.37 -4.50
N PRO A 185 -2.85 -0.85 -5.04
CA PRO A 185 -2.82 -1.57 -6.31
C PRO A 185 -3.81 -2.75 -6.38
N CYS A 186 -3.85 -3.57 -5.33
CA CYS A 186 -4.73 -4.74 -5.27
C CYS A 186 -6.22 -4.38 -5.16
N PHE A 187 -6.56 -3.20 -4.63
CA PHE A 187 -7.94 -2.71 -4.50
C PHE A 187 -8.40 -2.17 -5.86
N LEU A 188 -7.58 -1.35 -6.51
CA LEU A 188 -7.87 -0.80 -7.83
C LEU A 188 -7.98 -1.89 -8.90
N ASN A 189 -7.16 -2.94 -8.83
CA ASN A 189 -7.31 -4.11 -9.69
C ASN A 189 -8.67 -4.81 -9.49
N GLY A 190 -9.10 -5.01 -8.25
CA GLY A 190 -10.42 -5.60 -7.98
C GLY A 190 -11.57 -4.71 -8.46
N ILE A 191 -11.44 -3.38 -8.38
CA ILE A 191 -12.43 -2.44 -8.93
C ILE A 191 -12.50 -2.57 -10.44
N GLU A 192 -11.36 -2.65 -11.13
CA GLU A 192 -11.34 -2.82 -12.59
C GLU A 192 -11.97 -4.15 -13.03
N LEU A 193 -11.76 -5.23 -12.25
CA LEU A 193 -12.47 -6.49 -12.47
C LEU A 193 -13.98 -6.36 -12.21
N ALA A 194 -14.39 -5.61 -11.19
CA ALA A 194 -15.80 -5.36 -10.89
C ALA A 194 -16.50 -4.55 -12.00
N LYS A 195 -15.81 -3.58 -12.61
CA LYS A 195 -16.30 -2.81 -13.77
C LYS A 195 -16.67 -3.68 -14.97
N LYS A 196 -16.00 -4.83 -15.15
CA LYS A 196 -16.35 -5.81 -16.19
C LYS A 196 -17.64 -6.58 -15.90
N GLN A 197 -18.00 -6.72 -14.62
CA GLN A 197 -19.20 -7.46 -14.21
C GLN A 197 -20.42 -6.56 -14.01
N ASN A 198 -20.22 -5.28 -13.72
CA ASN A 198 -21.29 -4.34 -13.47
C ASN A 198 -20.99 -2.98 -14.14
N LYS A 199 -21.80 -2.63 -15.14
CA LYS A 199 -21.68 -1.38 -15.91
C LYS A 199 -21.75 -0.12 -15.05
N LEU A 200 -22.47 -0.14 -13.93
CA LEU A 200 -22.58 1.02 -13.06
C LEU A 200 -21.24 1.42 -12.45
N PHE A 201 -20.38 0.45 -12.10
CA PHE A 201 -19.03 0.80 -11.66
C PHE A 201 -18.20 1.43 -12.76
N LYS A 202 -18.37 0.99 -14.01
CA LYS A 202 -17.66 1.55 -15.16
C LYS A 202 -18.10 2.98 -15.45
N GLU A 203 -19.41 3.22 -15.41
CA GLU A 203 -20.04 4.52 -15.67
C GLU A 203 -19.82 5.52 -14.53
N ARG A 204 -19.67 5.05 -13.28
CA ARG A 204 -19.60 5.93 -12.10
C ARG A 204 -18.20 6.12 -11.55
N ILE A 205 -17.33 5.11 -11.54
CA ILE A 205 -15.95 5.25 -11.04
C ILE A 205 -15.05 5.69 -12.19
N ILE A 206 -14.97 7.00 -12.41
CA ILE A 206 -14.27 7.60 -13.55
C ILE A 206 -12.76 7.60 -13.33
N TYR A 207 -12.31 7.92 -12.12
CA TYR A 207 -10.89 8.06 -11.81
C TYR A 207 -10.44 7.14 -10.68
N MET A 208 -9.29 6.50 -10.89
CA MET A 208 -8.60 5.70 -9.89
C MET A 208 -7.25 6.33 -9.56
N ILE A 209 -7.13 6.85 -8.35
CA ILE A 209 -5.93 7.50 -7.82
C ILE A 209 -5.15 6.45 -7.00
N GLY A 210 -3.99 6.04 -7.51
CA GLY A 210 -3.19 4.95 -6.97
C GLY A 210 -2.18 5.43 -5.94
N LEU A 211 -2.01 4.67 -4.87
CA LEU A 211 -0.89 4.82 -3.95
C LEU A 211 0.11 3.68 -4.15
N THR A 212 1.40 4.00 -4.22
CA THR A 212 2.44 2.96 -4.23
C THR A 212 2.41 2.15 -2.94
N CYS A 213 2.44 0.83 -3.06
CA CYS A 213 2.25 -0.07 -1.92
C CYS A 213 3.32 -1.15 -1.88
N GLY A 214 4.04 -1.23 -0.75
CA GLY A 214 4.97 -2.33 -0.49
C GLY A 214 4.34 -3.49 0.30
N GLN A 215 3.45 -3.18 1.23
CA GLN A 215 2.80 -4.16 2.10
C GLN A 215 1.57 -3.57 2.79
N LEU A 216 0.60 -4.42 3.06
CA LEU A 216 -0.50 -4.19 3.98
C LEU A 216 -0.17 -4.82 5.33
N LYS A 217 -0.63 -4.18 6.41
CA LYS A 217 -0.47 -4.63 7.80
C LYS A 217 -1.83 -5.02 8.37
N ASN A 218 -1.85 -6.01 9.25
CA ASN A 218 -3.04 -6.36 10.03
C ASN A 218 -3.26 -5.36 11.20
N LYS A 219 -4.41 -5.46 11.88
CA LYS A 219 -4.75 -4.62 13.06
C LYS A 219 -3.68 -4.73 14.17
N HIS A 220 -3.09 -5.91 14.36
CA HIS A 220 -2.13 -6.18 15.42
C HIS A 220 -0.80 -5.41 15.27
N PHE A 221 -0.40 -5.05 14.04
CA PHE A 221 0.75 -4.15 13.82
C PHE A 221 0.59 -2.84 14.60
N THR A 222 -0.60 -2.25 14.52
CA THR A 222 -0.93 -0.99 15.18
C THR A 222 -1.00 -1.14 16.68
N LEU A 223 -1.61 -2.22 17.17
CA LEU A 223 -1.71 -2.50 18.61
C LEU A 223 -0.34 -2.78 19.23
N TYR A 224 0.50 -3.60 18.58
CA TYR A 224 1.87 -3.85 19.02
C TYR A 224 2.69 -2.55 19.13
N LEU A 225 2.59 -1.67 18.13
CA LEU A 225 3.31 -0.39 18.17
C LEU A 225 2.76 0.58 19.22
N ALA A 226 1.44 0.55 19.48
CA ALA A 226 0.85 1.33 20.57
C ALA A 226 1.41 0.88 21.94
N GLN A 227 1.43 -0.43 22.20
CA GLN A 227 2.01 -1.00 23.41
C GLN A 227 3.51 -0.67 23.53
N LYS A 228 4.25 -0.75 22.41
CA LYS A 228 5.67 -0.36 22.36
C LYS A 228 5.90 1.13 22.65
N ALA A 229 4.92 1.98 22.32
CA ALA A 229 4.92 3.40 22.66
C ALA A 229 4.55 3.68 24.12
N GLY A 230 4.24 2.64 24.92
CA GLY A 230 3.76 2.79 26.30
C GLY A 230 2.31 3.25 26.39
N ILE A 231 1.50 3.02 25.35
CA ILE A 231 0.06 3.27 25.42
C ILE A 231 -0.62 2.09 26.10
N GLU A 232 -1.28 2.38 27.22
CA GLU A 232 -2.11 1.43 27.97
C GLU A 232 -3.59 1.58 27.59
N GLY A 233 -4.36 0.50 27.70
CA GLY A 233 -5.79 0.52 27.40
C GLY A 233 -6.15 0.56 25.91
N GLU A 234 -7.44 0.76 25.63
CA GLU A 234 -7.98 0.75 24.28
C GLU A 234 -7.50 1.97 23.47
N LEU A 235 -7.02 1.71 22.25
CA LEU A 235 -6.55 2.75 21.33
C LEU A 235 -7.75 3.48 20.71
N LYS A 236 -7.79 4.80 20.84
CA LYS A 236 -8.82 5.65 20.24
C LYS A 236 -8.42 6.16 18.87
N LYS A 237 -7.14 6.51 18.69
CA LYS A 237 -6.65 7.16 17.47
C LYS A 237 -5.18 6.85 17.22
N ILE A 238 -4.83 6.77 15.95
CA ILE A 238 -3.45 6.70 15.49
C ILE A 238 -3.24 7.60 14.28
N ILE A 239 -2.09 8.28 14.19
CA ILE A 239 -1.66 9.04 13.01
C ILE A 239 -0.32 8.47 12.56
N TYR A 240 -0.25 7.84 11.39
CA TYR A 240 0.95 7.12 10.95
C TYR A 240 2.06 8.01 10.35
N ARG A 241 1.76 9.27 10.01
CA ARG A 241 2.66 10.16 9.27
C ARG A 241 2.67 11.56 9.89
N GLY A 242 3.25 11.68 11.08
CA GLY A 242 3.64 12.96 11.67
C GLY A 242 5.01 13.42 11.16
N LYS A 243 5.16 14.72 10.89
CA LYS A 243 6.40 15.30 10.37
C LYS A 243 7.18 15.97 11.50
N ASP A 244 8.48 15.76 11.51
CA ASP A 244 9.43 16.51 12.36
C ASP A 244 10.32 17.33 11.44
N PHE A 245 10.18 18.65 11.50
CA PHE A 245 10.89 19.56 10.61
C PHE A 245 12.41 19.59 10.81
N LYS A 246 12.91 19.04 11.93
CA LYS A 246 14.34 18.90 12.23
C LYS A 246 14.93 17.59 11.70
N LYS A 247 14.10 16.70 11.11
CA LYS A 247 14.51 15.39 10.59
C LYS A 247 14.19 15.28 9.09
N PRO A 248 14.92 14.44 8.33
CA PRO A 248 14.59 14.19 6.93
C PRO A 248 13.20 13.54 6.79
N ALA A 249 12.53 13.73 5.65
CA ALA A 249 11.17 13.23 5.39
C ALA A 249 11.01 11.72 5.61
N ASN A 250 12.07 10.93 5.44
CA ASN A 250 12.03 9.49 5.67
C ASN A 250 12.16 9.07 7.15
N ASN A 251 12.13 10.02 8.08
CA ASN A 251 12.12 9.76 9.52
C ASN A 251 10.95 10.48 10.23
N TYR A 252 9.76 10.29 9.67
CA TYR A 252 8.49 10.66 10.25
C TYR A 252 8.18 9.82 11.51
N TYR A 253 7.14 10.20 12.26
CA TYR A 253 6.69 9.48 13.46
C TYR A 253 5.22 9.07 13.39
N PHE A 254 4.87 8.10 14.23
CA PHE A 254 3.51 7.65 14.47
C PHE A 254 3.05 8.26 15.79
N THR A 255 1.82 8.76 15.87
CA THR A 255 1.19 9.24 17.10
C THR A 255 0.09 8.27 17.50
N PHE A 256 0.05 7.88 18.77
CA PHE A 256 -0.95 6.97 19.33
C PHE A 256 -1.66 7.68 20.47
N ILE A 257 -2.99 7.55 20.53
CA ILE A 257 -3.83 8.18 21.56
C ILE A 257 -4.85 7.15 22.05
N ASN A 258 -4.88 6.86 23.35
CA ASN A 258 -5.89 5.97 23.95
C ASN A 258 -7.20 6.70 24.29
N GLN A 259 -8.19 5.96 24.78
CA GLN A 259 -9.48 6.53 25.21
C GLN A 259 -9.35 7.56 26.33
N GLN A 260 -8.35 7.41 27.21
CA GLN A 260 -8.07 8.32 28.32
C GLN A 260 -7.31 9.58 27.90
N GLY A 261 -6.90 9.70 26.63
CA GLY A 261 -6.16 10.84 26.10
C GLY A 261 -4.64 10.78 26.31
N SER A 262 -4.09 9.68 26.81
CA SER A 262 -2.65 9.44 26.83
C SER A 262 -2.11 9.38 25.40
N GLU A 263 -1.09 10.20 25.12
CA GLU A 263 -0.50 10.36 23.80
C GLU A 263 1.00 10.06 23.84
N ASN A 264 1.48 9.22 22.91
CA ASN A 264 2.91 8.94 22.73
C ASN A 264 3.26 8.79 21.24
N HIS A 265 4.55 8.91 20.93
CA HIS A 265 5.05 8.82 19.56
C HIS A 265 6.21 7.84 19.38
N LEU A 266 6.25 7.21 18.21
CA LEU A 266 7.37 6.36 17.76
C LEU A 266 7.94 6.88 16.44
N TYR A 267 9.26 7.03 16.35
CA TYR A 267 9.92 7.46 15.12
C TYR A 267 10.15 6.28 14.18
N PHE A 268 9.92 6.48 12.89
CA PHE A 268 9.97 5.41 11.91
C PHE A 268 11.33 4.70 11.89
N LYS A 269 12.45 5.44 11.80
CA LYS A 269 13.77 4.79 11.68
C LYS A 269 14.17 4.04 12.95
N LYS A 270 13.94 4.62 14.12
CA LYS A 270 14.38 4.07 15.41
C LYS A 270 13.49 2.91 15.85
N ASP A 271 12.18 3.11 15.80
CA ASP A 271 11.24 2.29 16.57
C ASP A 271 10.42 1.34 15.66
N VAL A 272 10.08 1.78 14.45
CA VAL A 272 9.15 1.06 13.55
C VAL A 272 9.86 0.28 12.43
N SER A 273 11.05 0.74 12.00
CA SER A 273 11.69 0.27 10.78
C SER A 273 12.01 -1.22 10.80
N THR A 274 12.39 -1.76 11.96
CA THR A 274 12.66 -3.19 12.14
C THR A 274 11.41 -4.02 11.85
N THR A 275 10.28 -3.70 12.48
CA THR A 275 8.98 -4.36 12.28
C THR A 275 8.51 -4.22 10.83
N TRP A 276 8.73 -3.05 10.23
CA TRP A 276 8.33 -2.79 8.83
C TRP A 276 9.15 -3.59 7.81
N VAL A 277 10.49 -3.47 7.84
CA VAL A 277 11.40 -4.07 6.84
C VAL A 277 11.44 -5.59 6.95
N ASN A 278 11.21 -6.13 8.15
CA ASN A 278 11.22 -7.56 8.43
C ASN A 278 9.84 -8.22 8.38
N ARG A 279 8.85 -7.53 7.79
CA ARG A 279 7.54 -8.11 7.40
C ARG A 279 6.65 -8.55 8.56
N TRP A 280 6.94 -8.18 9.80
CA TRP A 280 6.08 -8.53 10.94
C TRP A 280 4.66 -8.01 10.68
N PHE A 281 3.64 -8.78 11.06
CA PHE A 281 2.23 -8.41 10.94
C PHE A 281 1.75 -8.11 9.51
N SER A 282 2.54 -8.43 8.49
CA SER A 282 2.11 -8.22 7.10
C SER A 282 1.10 -9.30 6.73
N ILE A 283 0.14 -8.94 5.90
CA ILE A 283 -0.80 -9.94 5.36
C ILE A 283 -0.08 -10.85 4.36
N ASN A 284 -0.43 -12.14 4.35
CA ASN A 284 0.27 -13.12 3.52
C ASN A 284 0.06 -12.90 2.01
N ALA A 285 -1.12 -12.40 1.61
CA ALA A 285 -1.40 -12.04 0.22
C ALA A 285 -0.35 -11.10 -0.41
N CYS A 286 0.25 -10.20 0.39
CA CYS A 286 1.31 -9.30 -0.08
C CYS A 286 2.61 -10.02 -0.49
N ASN A 287 2.79 -11.30 -0.14
CA ASN A 287 3.90 -12.12 -0.63
C ASN A 287 3.77 -12.48 -2.12
N TYR A 288 2.56 -12.35 -2.69
CA TYR A 288 2.24 -12.77 -4.06
C TYR A 288 1.90 -11.60 -5.00
N CYS A 289 1.82 -10.38 -4.47
CA CYS A 289 1.53 -9.19 -5.27
C CYS A 289 2.82 -8.61 -5.87
N ASP A 290 2.85 -8.45 -7.18
CA ASP A 290 3.96 -7.89 -7.96
C ASP A 290 3.77 -6.40 -8.32
N ASP A 291 2.56 -5.87 -8.12
CA ASP A 291 2.23 -4.47 -8.43
C ASP A 291 2.70 -3.53 -7.32
N VAL A 292 3.66 -2.69 -7.68
CA VAL A 292 4.23 -1.64 -6.85
C VAL A 292 3.50 -0.31 -7.06
N PHE A 293 3.22 0.00 -8.32
CA PHE A 293 2.94 1.36 -8.81
C PHE A 293 1.48 1.55 -9.21
N ALA A 294 0.57 0.71 -8.72
CA ALA A 294 -0.85 0.74 -9.02
C ALA A 294 -1.06 0.88 -10.53
N GLU A 295 -0.64 -0.13 -11.29
CA GLU A 295 -0.51 -0.05 -12.76
C GLU A 295 -1.84 0.21 -13.49
N LEU A 296 -2.98 0.10 -12.80
CA LEU A 296 -4.32 0.40 -13.29
C LEU A 296 -4.83 1.79 -12.91
N ALA A 297 -4.10 2.53 -12.06
CA ALA A 297 -4.47 3.87 -11.64
C ALA A 297 -4.16 4.92 -12.71
N ASP A 298 -5.05 5.90 -12.84
CA ASP A 298 -4.93 7.04 -13.77
C ASP A 298 -3.75 7.95 -13.40
N VAL A 299 -3.41 7.99 -12.12
CA VAL A 299 -2.15 8.53 -11.59
C VAL A 299 -1.72 7.71 -10.38
N SER A 300 -0.42 7.58 -10.16
CA SER A 300 0.13 6.90 -8.98
C SER A 300 1.05 7.82 -8.20
N LEU A 301 0.78 7.95 -6.91
CA LEU A 301 1.52 8.82 -6.01
C LEU A 301 2.30 8.00 -4.99
N MET A 302 3.47 8.53 -4.63
CA MET A 302 4.37 7.94 -3.65
C MET A 302 5.27 9.01 -3.03
N ASP A 303 6.08 8.62 -2.06
CA ASP A 303 7.15 9.47 -1.53
C ASP A 303 8.36 9.50 -2.47
N ALA A 304 8.97 10.68 -2.66
CA ALA A 304 10.19 10.85 -3.44
C ALA A 304 11.45 10.54 -2.60
N TRP A 305 11.77 9.26 -2.42
CA TRP A 305 12.97 8.77 -1.71
C TRP A 305 14.27 8.95 -2.51
N LEU A 306 14.51 10.16 -2.99
CA LEU A 306 15.71 10.55 -3.75
C LEU A 306 16.54 11.56 -2.97
N PRO A 307 17.88 11.59 -3.16
CA PRO A 307 18.76 12.50 -2.42
C PRO A 307 18.35 13.98 -2.47
N ASN A 308 17.79 14.43 -3.60
CA ASN A 308 17.39 15.82 -3.82
C ASN A 308 16.13 16.21 -3.03
N TYR A 309 15.30 15.25 -2.62
CA TYR A 309 14.00 15.51 -1.98
C TYR A 309 13.96 15.06 -0.52
N ILE A 310 14.74 14.05 -0.14
CA ILE A 310 14.63 13.39 1.17
C ILE A 310 15.00 14.27 2.36
N LYS A 311 15.78 15.34 2.13
CA LYS A 311 16.15 16.32 3.16
C LYS A 311 15.03 17.30 3.47
N ASP A 312 14.09 17.51 2.54
CA ASP A 312 12.94 18.37 2.77
C ASP A 312 11.95 17.66 3.69
N SER A 313 11.90 18.09 4.94
CA SER A 313 11.08 17.50 6.00
C SER A 313 9.58 17.67 5.76
N LYS A 314 9.18 18.63 4.92
CA LYS A 314 7.80 18.80 4.46
C LYS A 314 7.42 17.79 3.39
N GLY A 315 8.36 17.05 2.81
CA GLY A 315 8.11 15.94 1.91
C GLY A 315 7.75 16.36 0.48
N THR A 316 7.97 15.44 -0.45
CA THR A 316 7.74 15.62 -1.89
C THR A 316 7.11 14.36 -2.44
N ASN A 317 5.99 14.49 -3.14
CA ASN A 317 5.39 13.40 -3.86
C ASN A 317 6.22 13.07 -5.10
N LEU A 318 6.24 11.80 -5.48
CA LEU A 318 6.68 11.32 -6.78
C LEU A 318 5.45 10.73 -7.49
N LEU A 319 5.28 11.04 -8.77
CA LEU A 319 4.09 10.78 -9.55
C LEU A 319 4.42 9.99 -10.82
N ILE A 320 3.52 9.08 -11.18
CA ILE A 320 3.43 8.45 -12.50
C ILE A 320 2.03 8.76 -13.04
N VAL A 321 1.94 9.61 -14.06
CA VAL A 321 0.66 10.02 -14.66
C VAL A 321 0.36 9.14 -15.86
N ARG A 322 -0.87 8.67 -16.02
CA ARG A 322 -1.32 7.81 -17.14
C ARG A 322 -2.51 8.38 -17.89
N ASN A 323 -3.25 9.29 -17.26
CA ASN A 323 -4.46 9.88 -17.80
C ASN A 323 -4.21 11.34 -18.25
N PRO A 324 -4.53 11.71 -19.51
CA PRO A 324 -4.30 13.06 -20.02
C PRO A 324 -5.06 14.17 -19.29
N GLU A 325 -6.25 13.89 -18.77
CA GLU A 325 -7.04 14.90 -18.05
C GLU A 325 -6.42 15.22 -16.69
N ILE A 326 -5.86 14.21 -16.01
CA ILE A 326 -5.06 14.44 -14.79
C ILE A 326 -3.76 15.19 -15.12
N GLU A 327 -3.12 14.90 -16.26
CA GLU A 327 -1.95 15.65 -16.72
C GLU A 327 -2.29 17.14 -16.87
N ASN A 328 -3.40 17.46 -17.55
CA ASN A 328 -3.85 18.84 -17.73
C ASN A 328 -4.11 19.54 -16.39
N VAL A 329 -4.77 18.86 -15.43
CA VAL A 329 -5.00 19.43 -14.09
C VAL A 329 -3.68 19.76 -13.40
N LEU A 330 -2.67 18.89 -13.52
CA LEU A 330 -1.33 19.12 -12.95
C LEU A 330 -0.61 20.30 -13.62
N GLU A 331 -0.65 20.39 -14.95
CA GLU A 331 -0.04 21.49 -15.71
C GLU A 331 -0.70 22.84 -15.39
N GLU A 332 -2.03 22.88 -15.28
CA GLU A 332 -2.77 24.06 -14.85
C GLU A 332 -2.39 24.47 -13.42
N GLY A 333 -2.36 23.51 -12.49
CA GLY A 333 -1.97 23.76 -11.10
C GLY A 333 -0.55 24.30 -10.94
N GLU A 334 0.39 23.83 -11.76
CA GLU A 334 1.75 24.36 -11.80
C GLU A 334 1.79 25.77 -12.38
N LYS A 335 1.06 26.03 -13.48
CA LYS A 335 0.94 27.36 -14.10
C LYS A 335 0.32 28.39 -13.15
N GLU A 336 -0.69 27.99 -12.40
CA GLU A 336 -1.36 28.78 -11.34
C GLU A 336 -0.51 28.91 -10.07
N ARG A 337 0.65 28.25 -10.00
CA ARG A 337 1.58 28.24 -8.87
C ARG A 337 0.99 27.68 -7.58
N GLU A 338 0.02 26.79 -7.68
CA GLU A 338 -0.54 26.09 -6.52
C GLU A 338 0.27 24.85 -6.15
N ILE A 339 0.95 24.26 -7.13
CA ILE A 339 1.88 23.17 -6.95
C ILE A 339 3.21 23.49 -7.63
N LYS A 340 4.27 22.83 -7.18
CA LYS A 340 5.57 22.82 -7.85
C LYS A 340 5.84 21.41 -8.37
N LEU A 341 6.19 21.27 -9.64
CA LEU A 341 6.56 20.00 -10.25
C LEU A 341 7.95 20.07 -10.88
N ASP A 342 8.72 19.00 -10.71
CA ASP A 342 9.94 18.75 -11.45
C ASP A 342 9.69 17.52 -12.35
N LYS A 343 9.96 17.62 -13.66
CA LYS A 343 9.98 16.43 -14.53
C LYS A 343 11.11 15.49 -14.09
N VAL A 344 10.77 14.22 -13.86
CA VAL A 344 11.74 13.20 -13.45
C VAL A 344 11.83 12.06 -14.45
N LYS A 345 13.01 11.43 -14.52
CA LYS A 345 13.23 10.30 -15.43
C LYS A 345 12.70 9.01 -14.82
N THR A 346 12.26 8.08 -15.65
CA THR A 346 11.81 6.74 -15.25
C THR A 346 12.81 6.01 -14.33
N LYS A 347 14.12 6.18 -14.59
CA LYS A 347 15.18 5.58 -13.74
C LYS A 347 15.17 6.11 -12.31
N ASP A 348 14.78 7.36 -12.10
CA ASP A 348 14.73 7.99 -10.78
C ASP A 348 13.49 7.53 -10.02
N VAL A 349 12.37 7.30 -10.72
CA VAL A 349 11.19 6.63 -10.12
C VAL A 349 11.55 5.23 -9.62
N ILE A 350 12.21 4.43 -10.46
CA ILE A 350 12.68 3.08 -10.10
C ILE A 350 13.63 3.15 -8.90
N ARG A 351 14.59 4.08 -8.93
CA ARG A 351 15.56 4.26 -7.85
C ARG A 351 14.88 4.60 -6.52
N SER A 352 13.89 5.50 -6.53
CA SER A 352 13.13 5.91 -5.35
C SER A 352 12.44 4.73 -4.68
N GLN A 353 11.84 3.82 -5.46
CA GLN A 353 11.09 2.67 -4.93
C GLN A 353 11.84 1.33 -5.02
N ASN A 354 13.17 1.35 -5.18
CA ASN A 354 13.95 0.14 -5.49
C ASN A 354 13.79 -0.97 -4.43
N GLY A 355 13.69 -0.62 -3.15
CA GLY A 355 13.47 -1.62 -2.09
C GLY A 355 12.13 -2.35 -2.23
N VAL A 356 11.09 -1.64 -2.67
CA VAL A 356 9.75 -2.21 -2.88
C VAL A 356 9.73 -3.06 -4.15
N ILE A 357 10.35 -2.58 -5.24
CA ILE A 357 10.51 -3.33 -6.49
C ILE A 357 11.28 -4.63 -6.24
N ASP A 358 12.38 -4.56 -5.50
CA ASP A 358 13.19 -5.73 -5.19
C ASP A 358 12.36 -6.77 -4.43
N PHE A 359 11.63 -6.36 -3.40
CA PHE A 359 10.75 -7.25 -2.67
C PHE A 359 9.64 -7.83 -3.57
N LYS A 360 8.82 -6.98 -4.21
CA LYS A 360 7.61 -7.41 -4.91
C LYS A 360 7.85 -8.15 -6.22
N ARG A 361 8.98 -7.91 -6.89
CA ARG A 361 9.27 -8.51 -8.20
C ARG A 361 10.51 -9.41 -8.17
N ASN A 362 11.67 -8.90 -7.78
CA ASN A 362 12.91 -9.70 -7.83
C ASN A 362 12.89 -10.86 -6.82
N GLN A 363 12.30 -10.66 -5.64
CA GLN A 363 12.21 -11.67 -4.58
C GLN A 363 10.92 -12.52 -4.68
N LEU A 364 9.97 -12.18 -5.56
CA LEU A 364 8.74 -12.95 -5.73
C LEU A 364 8.99 -14.42 -6.12
N PRO A 365 9.86 -14.74 -7.09
CA PRO A 365 10.18 -16.13 -7.41
C PRO A 365 10.68 -16.96 -6.23
N TYR A 366 11.38 -16.33 -5.27
CA TYR A 366 11.89 -17.01 -4.07
C TYR A 366 10.74 -17.42 -3.15
N ARG A 367 9.78 -16.53 -2.93
CA ARG A 367 8.57 -16.82 -2.14
C ARG A 367 7.69 -17.87 -2.82
N LEU A 368 7.53 -17.79 -4.14
CA LEU A 368 6.78 -18.78 -4.91
C LEU A 368 7.39 -20.18 -4.80
N LYS A 369 8.73 -20.27 -4.82
CA LYS A 369 9.47 -21.52 -4.58
C LYS A 369 9.24 -22.08 -3.17
N LEU A 370 9.41 -21.25 -2.14
CA LEU A 370 9.23 -21.68 -0.75
C LEU A 370 7.81 -22.20 -0.48
N ASN A 371 6.81 -21.57 -1.10
CA ASN A 371 5.41 -21.95 -0.94
C ASN A 371 4.95 -23.03 -1.93
N ARG A 372 5.89 -23.65 -2.70
CA ARG A 372 5.61 -24.72 -3.68
C ARG A 372 4.52 -24.34 -4.71
N THR A 373 4.42 -23.06 -5.03
CA THR A 373 3.43 -22.52 -5.97
C THR A 373 3.96 -22.39 -7.40
N ASN A 374 5.25 -22.66 -7.62
CA ASN A 374 5.86 -22.64 -8.94
C ASN A 374 6.96 -23.71 -9.03
N ASN A 375 6.81 -24.67 -9.94
CA ASN A 375 7.76 -25.76 -10.21
C ASN A 375 8.68 -25.46 -11.41
N THR A 376 8.99 -24.18 -11.66
CA THR A 376 9.87 -23.83 -12.77
C THR A 376 11.33 -24.09 -12.41
N ASN A 377 11.88 -25.20 -12.90
CA ASN A 377 13.30 -25.58 -12.78
C ASN A 377 14.29 -24.59 -13.47
N LYS A 378 13.80 -23.50 -14.08
CA LYS A 378 14.58 -22.56 -14.90
C LYS A 378 15.19 -21.37 -14.13
N ILE A 379 14.84 -21.16 -12.86
CA ILE A 379 15.35 -20.03 -12.07
C ILE A 379 16.53 -20.48 -11.19
N VAL A 380 17.68 -19.84 -11.36
CA VAL A 380 18.83 -20.00 -10.44
C VAL A 380 18.64 -19.07 -9.25
N TYR A 381 18.47 -19.66 -8.07
CA TYR A 381 18.21 -18.91 -6.84
C TYR A 381 19.51 -18.61 -6.08
N ASN A 382 19.70 -17.35 -5.68
CA ASN A 382 20.78 -17.00 -4.76
C ASN A 382 20.47 -17.56 -3.35
N PRO A 383 21.33 -18.42 -2.77
CA PRO A 383 21.02 -19.11 -1.51
C PRO A 383 20.90 -18.16 -0.31
N LEU A 384 21.68 -17.08 -0.27
CA LEU A 384 21.58 -16.09 0.80
C LEU A 384 20.26 -15.31 0.72
N THR A 385 19.83 -14.96 -0.49
CA THR A 385 18.54 -14.29 -0.69
C THR A 385 17.37 -15.21 -0.36
N LEU A 386 17.47 -16.50 -0.70
CA LEU A 386 16.48 -17.50 -0.31
C LEU A 386 16.34 -17.59 1.22
N LYS A 387 17.46 -17.67 1.96
CA LYS A 387 17.46 -17.65 3.43
C LYS A 387 16.88 -16.36 4.00
N GLU A 388 17.24 -15.20 3.44
CA GLU A 388 16.69 -13.91 3.89
C GLU A 388 15.16 -13.88 3.74
N VAL A 389 14.65 -14.32 2.58
CA VAL A 389 13.21 -14.38 2.30
C VAL A 389 12.51 -15.36 3.24
N GLN A 390 13.09 -16.54 3.45
CA GLN A 390 12.57 -17.55 4.37
C GLN A 390 12.45 -16.99 5.80
N TYR A 391 13.52 -16.42 6.36
CA TYR A 391 13.48 -15.86 7.71
C TYR A 391 12.49 -14.69 7.84
N LYS A 392 12.29 -13.90 6.78
CA LYS A 392 11.26 -12.85 6.77
C LYS A 392 9.84 -13.42 6.76
N GLN A 393 9.59 -14.53 6.08
CA GLN A 393 8.30 -15.24 6.17
C GLN A 393 8.10 -15.87 7.55
N GLU A 394 9.15 -16.47 8.13
CA GLU A 394 9.10 -16.99 9.50
C GLU A 394 8.77 -15.88 10.52
N MET A 395 9.41 -14.70 10.43
CA MET A 395 9.07 -13.55 11.29
C MET A 395 7.66 -13.02 11.05
N GLN A 396 7.19 -13.03 9.80
CA GLN A 396 5.82 -12.61 9.47
C GLN A 396 4.81 -13.49 10.22
N GLU A 397 4.95 -14.82 10.12
CA GLU A 397 4.04 -15.75 10.80
C GLU A 397 4.23 -15.75 12.32
N LEU A 398 5.48 -15.77 12.80
CA LEU A 398 5.78 -15.74 14.23
C LEU A 398 5.17 -14.51 14.91
N SER A 399 5.31 -13.32 14.30
CA SER A 399 4.72 -12.10 14.87
C SER A 399 3.19 -12.18 15.05
N LYS A 400 2.49 -12.90 14.17
CA LYS A 400 1.05 -13.13 14.30
C LYS A 400 0.75 -14.10 15.43
N VAL A 401 1.49 -15.21 15.50
CA VAL A 401 1.34 -16.24 16.54
C VAL A 401 1.60 -15.66 17.92
N LEU A 402 2.75 -15.03 18.13
CA LEU A 402 3.14 -14.44 19.41
C LEU A 402 2.15 -13.40 19.89
N PHE A 403 1.60 -12.59 18.98
CA PHE A 403 0.62 -11.59 19.39
C PHE A 403 -0.65 -12.27 19.90
N ARG A 404 -1.16 -13.29 19.23
CA ARG A 404 -2.35 -14.01 19.70
C ARG A 404 -2.14 -14.72 21.03
N GLU A 405 -0.95 -15.26 21.26
CA GLU A 405 -0.65 -16.03 22.48
C GLU A 405 -0.41 -15.13 23.69
N ASN A 406 0.06 -13.90 23.46
CA ASN A 406 0.54 -13.02 24.54
C ASN A 406 -0.27 -11.71 24.69
N PHE A 407 -1.19 -11.40 23.77
CA PHE A 407 -2.06 -10.23 23.90
C PHE A 407 -3.30 -10.60 24.70
N HIS A 408 -3.53 -9.88 25.80
CA HIS A 408 -4.71 -10.05 26.63
C HIS A 408 -5.80 -9.05 26.24
N ASP A 409 -6.78 -9.49 25.45
CA ASP A 409 -7.84 -8.62 24.90
C ASP A 409 -8.58 -7.81 25.98
N MET A 410 -8.93 -8.44 27.10
CA MET A 410 -9.68 -7.76 28.20
C MET A 410 -8.88 -6.65 28.88
N SER A 411 -7.55 -6.77 28.94
CA SER A 411 -6.68 -5.79 29.62
C SER A 411 -5.88 -4.92 28.64
N TYR A 412 -6.04 -5.13 27.33
CA TYR A 412 -5.28 -4.47 26.27
C TYR A 412 -3.77 -4.43 26.58
N LYS A 413 -3.20 -5.58 26.94
CA LYS A 413 -1.81 -5.67 27.41
C LYS A 413 -1.00 -6.68 26.62
N LEU A 414 0.21 -6.26 26.23
CA LEU A 414 1.25 -7.10 25.65
C LEU A 414 2.56 -6.91 26.43
N ASP A 415 3.23 -7.99 26.80
CA ASP A 415 4.64 -7.91 27.21
C ASP A 415 5.53 -7.72 25.97
N VAL A 416 5.71 -6.46 25.58
CA VAL A 416 6.54 -6.07 24.43
C VAL A 416 7.98 -6.53 24.56
N LYS A 417 8.51 -6.62 25.78
CA LYS A 417 9.91 -7.02 26.01
C LYS A 417 10.10 -8.50 25.68
N SER A 418 9.22 -9.36 26.19
CA SER A 418 9.24 -10.79 25.90
C SER A 418 8.98 -11.04 24.40
N PHE A 419 7.99 -10.35 23.82
CA PHE A 419 7.72 -10.40 22.38
C PHE A 419 8.97 -10.05 21.54
N ASP A 420 9.65 -8.95 21.87
CA ASP A 420 10.84 -8.50 21.13
C ASP A 420 12.03 -9.47 21.31
N ILE A 421 12.16 -10.12 22.47
CA ILE A 421 13.18 -11.15 22.73
C ILE A 421 12.97 -12.34 21.80
N GLU A 422 11.75 -12.88 21.71
CA GLU A 422 11.44 -14.03 20.86
C GLU A 422 11.65 -13.72 19.37
N MET A 423 11.21 -12.53 18.95
CA MET A 423 11.46 -12.09 17.57
C MET A 423 12.96 -11.86 17.27
N SER A 424 13.77 -11.57 18.29
CA SER A 424 15.19 -11.23 18.12
C SER A 424 16.03 -12.36 17.54
N ASP A 425 15.63 -13.62 17.75
CA ASP A 425 16.45 -14.76 17.33
C ASP A 425 16.45 -14.96 15.82
N ILE A 426 15.30 -14.87 15.17
CA ILE A 426 15.22 -14.89 13.70
C ILE A 426 15.80 -13.59 13.13
N LEU A 427 15.58 -12.46 13.82
CA LEU A 427 16.14 -11.17 13.40
C LEU A 427 17.68 -11.21 13.35
N LYS A 428 18.36 -11.81 14.34
CA LYS A 428 19.82 -12.01 14.33
C LYS A 428 20.26 -12.84 13.12
N LYS A 429 19.50 -13.88 12.74
CA LYS A 429 19.79 -14.69 11.54
C LYS A 429 19.71 -13.86 10.26
N VAL A 430 18.69 -13.00 10.12
CA VAL A 430 18.58 -12.06 8.98
C VAL A 430 19.75 -11.10 8.93
N HIS A 431 20.17 -10.52 10.05
CA HIS A 431 21.32 -9.62 10.11
C HIS A 431 22.61 -10.32 9.66
N ARG A 432 22.84 -11.57 10.10
CA ARG A 432 23.99 -12.38 9.67
C ARG A 432 23.98 -12.60 8.16
N VAL A 433 22.84 -13.02 7.59
CA VAL A 433 22.69 -13.21 6.13
C VAL A 433 22.96 -11.91 5.36
N ASN A 434 22.40 -10.80 5.80
CA ASN A 434 22.60 -9.50 5.16
C ASN A 434 24.05 -9.01 5.25
N LYS A 435 24.74 -9.26 6.36
CA LYS A 435 26.17 -8.96 6.51
C LYS A 435 26.99 -9.74 5.48
N VAL A 436 26.74 -11.05 5.34
CA VAL A 436 27.42 -11.90 4.35
C VAL A 436 27.13 -11.44 2.92
N LYS A 437 25.86 -11.12 2.59
CA LYS A 437 25.49 -10.57 1.27
C LYS A 437 26.28 -9.30 0.96
N ARG A 438 26.38 -8.36 1.90
CA ARG A 438 27.14 -7.11 1.72
C ARG A 438 28.63 -7.38 1.45
N ILE A 439 29.25 -8.30 2.19
CA ILE A 439 30.66 -8.67 2.03
C ILE A 439 30.89 -9.33 0.66
N SER A 440 30.02 -10.26 0.26
CA SER A 440 30.12 -10.97 -1.04
C SER A 440 30.03 -10.05 -2.26
N LEU A 441 29.49 -8.83 -2.10
CA LEU A 441 29.36 -7.83 -3.16
C LEU A 441 30.57 -6.87 -3.24
N ILE A 442 31.48 -6.89 -2.27
CA ILE A 442 32.67 -6.01 -2.25
C ILE A 442 33.53 -6.19 -3.51
N PRO A 443 33.89 -7.42 -3.94
CA PRO A 443 34.73 -7.61 -5.13
C PRO A 443 34.08 -7.04 -6.40
N LYS A 444 32.76 -7.23 -6.57
CA LYS A 444 32.01 -6.69 -7.72
C LYS A 444 31.97 -5.16 -7.73
N ARG A 445 31.88 -4.52 -6.56
CA ARG A 445 31.91 -3.05 -6.43
C ARG A 445 33.29 -2.47 -6.70
N VAL A 446 34.34 -3.14 -6.23
CA VAL A 446 35.74 -2.78 -6.50
C VAL A 446 36.04 -2.91 -7.99
N LEU A 447 35.69 -4.03 -8.62
CA LEU A 447 35.85 -4.24 -10.07
C LEU A 447 35.05 -3.24 -10.91
N LYS A 448 33.84 -2.87 -10.49
CA LYS A 448 33.04 -1.85 -11.18
C LYS A 448 33.71 -0.47 -11.07
N LYS A 449 34.22 -0.10 -9.90
CA LYS A 449 35.00 1.14 -9.71
C LYS A 449 36.26 1.16 -10.57
N ILE A 450 37.02 0.05 -10.62
CA ILE A 450 38.23 -0.06 -11.45
C ILE A 450 37.87 0.13 -12.92
N LYS A 451 36.84 -0.55 -13.44
CA LYS A 451 36.38 -0.37 -14.84
C LYS A 451 35.94 1.06 -15.14
N THR A 452 35.30 1.76 -14.20
CA THR A 452 34.91 3.17 -14.39
C THR A 452 36.12 4.11 -14.38
N ILE A 453 37.16 3.80 -13.60
CA ILE A 453 38.41 4.56 -13.58
C ILE A 453 39.22 4.32 -14.86
N SER A 454 39.33 3.07 -15.33
CA SER A 454 40.02 2.74 -16.59
C SER A 454 39.37 3.40 -17.81
N PHE A 455 38.05 3.58 -17.82
CA PHE A 455 37.33 4.24 -18.91
C PHE A 455 37.53 5.77 -18.93
N ASN A 456 37.83 6.38 -17.78
CA ASN A 456 38.13 7.81 -17.66
C ASN A 456 39.62 8.14 -17.87
N ILE A 457 40.49 7.14 -18.01
CA ILE A 457 41.92 7.30 -18.33
C ILE A 457 42.18 7.08 -19.84
N LEU A 458 41.18 6.57 -20.57
CA LEU A 458 41.20 6.29 -22.02
C LEU A 458 40.38 7.29 -22.86
N LEU A 459 39.93 8.39 -22.25
CA LEU A 459 39.35 9.59 -22.86
C LEU A 459 40.20 10.78 -22.39
#